data_AF-A0A5B1L852-F1
#
_entry.id   AF-A0A5B1L852-F1
#
_cell.length_a   1.000
_cell.length_b   1.000
_cell.length_c   1.000
_cell.angle_alpha   90.00
_cell.angle_beta   90.00
_cell.angle_gamma   90.00
#
_symmetry.space_group_name_H-M   'P 1'
#
loop_
_entity.id
_entity.type
_entity.pdbx_description
1 polymer ?
#
loop_
_entity_poly.entity_id
_entity_poly.type
_entity_poly.pdbx_seq_one_letter_code
_entity_poly.pdbx_strand_id
1 'polypeptide(L)' 'MADVEVEVPTNPILSGNNMDVNVALQEVLKTALIHGGLVHGLHEAAKALDKRQAVLCVLAENCDEAAYKKLVQAL' A
#
# COMPACT_ATOMS: atom_id res chain seq x y z
N MET A 1 -37.75 -21.38 -2.69
CA MET A 1 -36.46 -20.94 -3.26
C MET A 1 -36.25 -19.54 -2.74
N ALA A 2 -35.38 -19.40 -1.75
CA ALA A 2 -34.95 -18.09 -1.26
C ALA A 2 -33.80 -17.65 -2.18
N ASP A 3 -34.02 -16.58 -2.93
CA ASP A 3 -32.97 -15.91 -3.69
C ASP A 3 -31.92 -15.39 -2.71
N VAL A 4 -30.75 -16.02 -2.75
CA VAL A 4 -29.52 -15.51 -2.15
C VAL A 4 -28.89 -14.61 -3.20
N GLU A 5 -29.12 -13.31 -3.07
CA GLU A 5 -28.35 -12.32 -3.81
C GLU A 5 -26.90 -12.39 -3.31
N VAL A 6 -26.04 -13.01 -4.12
CA VAL A 6 -24.59 -12.97 -3.95
C VAL A 6 -24.15 -11.56 -4.34
N GLU A 7 -23.90 -10.70 -3.36
CA GLU A 7 -23.15 -9.47 -3.55
C GLU A 7 -21.73 -9.85 -4.03
N VAL A 8 -21.51 -9.72 -5.32
CA VAL A 8 -20.17 -9.72 -5.92
C VAL A 8 -19.51 -8.41 -5.47
N PRO A 9 -18.31 -8.43 -4.86
CA PRO A 9 -17.60 -7.20 -4.56
C PRO A 9 -17.25 -6.56 -5.90
N THR A 10 -17.97 -5.49 -6.25
CA THR A 10 -17.65 -4.65 -7.40
C THR A 10 -16.36 -3.93 -7.11
N ASN A 11 -15.23 -4.53 -7.51
CA ASN A 11 -14.01 -3.76 -7.76
C ASN A 11 -14.35 -2.75 -8.87
N PRO A 12 -14.32 -1.44 -8.60
CA PRO A 12 -14.51 -0.47 -9.67
C PRO A 12 -13.28 -0.56 -10.57
N ILE A 13 -13.47 -1.18 -11.73
CA ILE A 13 -12.55 -1.07 -12.86
C ILE A 13 -12.59 0.40 -13.29
N LEU A 14 -11.52 1.11 -12.96
CA LEU A 14 -10.95 2.24 -13.70
C LEU A 14 -12.00 3.17 -14.34
N SER A 15 -12.80 3.85 -13.51
CA SER A 15 -13.47 5.07 -13.96
C SER A 15 -12.48 6.21 -13.86
N GLY A 16 -12.04 6.70 -15.01
CA GLY A 16 -11.08 7.78 -15.21
C GLY A 16 -11.61 9.14 -14.75
N ASN A 17 -11.95 9.25 -13.47
CA ASN A 17 -11.86 10.53 -12.79
C ASN A 17 -10.38 10.77 -12.54
N ASN A 18 -9.94 12.03 -12.66
CA ASN A 18 -8.68 12.49 -12.10
C ASN A 18 -8.72 12.20 -10.59
N MET A 19 -8.32 10.99 -10.20
CA MET A 19 -8.20 10.62 -8.81
C MET A 19 -7.00 11.38 -8.28
N ASP A 20 -7.23 12.24 -7.29
CA ASP A 20 -6.14 12.88 -6.57
C ASP A 20 -5.19 11.80 -6.05
N VAL A 21 -3.88 12.03 -6.20
CA VAL A 21 -2.83 11.03 -5.91
C VAL A 21 -2.98 10.43 -4.51
N ASN A 22 -3.37 11.26 -3.53
CA ASN A 22 -3.57 10.83 -2.15
C ASN A 22 -4.77 9.88 -1.98
N VAL A 23 -5.86 10.10 -2.73
CA VAL A 23 -7.06 9.25 -2.68
C VAL A 23 -6.76 7.90 -3.32
N ALA A 24 -6.08 7.91 -4.48
CA ALA A 24 -5.65 6.69 -5.16
C ALA A 24 -4.72 5.84 -4.28
N LEU A 25 -3.74 6.46 -3.60
CA LEU A 25 -2.86 5.75 -2.66
C LEU A 25 -3.65 5.08 -1.53
N GLN A 26 -4.65 5.77 -0.98
CA GLN A 26 -5.44 5.22 0.11
C GLN A 26 -6.23 3.96 -0.31
N GLU A 27 -6.79 3.94 -1.51
CA GLU A 27 -7.50 2.76 -2.05
C GLU A 27 -6.56 1.59 -2.33
N VAL A 28 -5.38 1.86 -2.88
CA VAL A 28 -4.36 0.84 -3.13
C VAL A 28 -3.89 0.20 -1.82
N LEU A 29 -3.64 1.00 -0.78
CA LEU A 29 -3.23 0.49 0.54
C LEU A 29 -4.32 -0.34 1.21
N LYS A 30 -5.59 0.07 1.11
CA LYS A 30 -6.74 -0.73 1.61
C LYS A 30 -6.81 -2.08 0.90
N THR A 31 -6.63 -2.09 -0.41
CA THR A 31 -6.62 -3.32 -1.21
C THR A 31 -5.43 -4.21 -0.84
N ALA A 32 -4.24 -3.65 -0.65
CA ALA A 32 -3.04 -4.39 -0.25
C ALA A 32 -3.17 -5.04 1.14
N LEU A 33 -3.85 -4.37 2.08
CA LEU A 33 -4.15 -4.93 3.41
C LEU A 33 -5.03 -6.18 3.33
N ILE A 34 -6.06 -6.16 2.48
CA ILE A 34 -6.97 -7.31 2.30
C ILE A 34 -6.20 -8.53 1.77
N HIS A 35 -5.24 -8.31 0.88
CA HIS A 35 -4.42 -9.37 0.28
C HIS A 35 -3.19 -9.76 1.13
N GLY A 36 -2.98 -9.13 2.28
CA GLY A 36 -1.84 -9.41 3.17
C GLY A 36 -0.48 -9.01 2.59
N GLY A 37 -0.44 -8.11 1.61
CA GLY A 37 0.79 -7.69 0.92
C GLY A 37 1.48 -6.46 1.52
N LEU A 38 0.95 -5.92 2.62
CA LEU A 38 1.45 -4.70 3.25
C LEU A 38 2.26 -5.05 4.51
N VAL A 39 3.53 -4.66 4.49
CA VAL A 39 4.49 -4.86 5.58
C VAL A 39 4.58 -3.60 6.43
N HIS A 40 4.59 -3.76 7.76
CA HIS A 40 4.66 -2.65 8.71
C HIS A 40 5.97 -2.68 9.49
N GLY A 41 6.62 -1.53 9.63
CA GLY A 41 7.84 -1.37 10.42
C GLY A 41 9.11 -1.32 9.57
N LEU A 42 10.09 -0.57 10.07
CA LEU A 42 11.31 -0.22 9.33
C LEU A 42 12.15 -1.45 8.98
N HIS A 43 12.29 -2.39 9.91
CA HIS A 43 13.13 -3.58 9.71
C HIS A 43 12.57 -4.50 8.63
N GLU A 44 11.26 -4.77 8.67
CA GLU A 44 10.61 -5.62 7.67
C GLU A 44 10.55 -4.92 6.30
N ALA A 45 10.33 -3.60 6.28
CA ALA A 45 10.39 -2.81 5.05
C ALA A 45 11.78 -2.87 4.40
N ALA A 46 12.86 -2.66 5.17
CA ALA A 46 14.22 -2.78 4.67
C ALA A 46 14.51 -4.19 4.12
N LYS A 47 14.05 -5.23 4.82
CA LYS A 47 14.20 -6.63 4.36
C LYS A 47 13.42 -6.92 3.06
N ALA A 48 12.24 -6.34 2.88
CA ALA A 48 11.44 -6.49 1.66
C ALA A 48 12.05 -5.71 0.47
N LEU A 49 12.65 -4.55 0.75
CA LEU A 49 13.41 -3.75 -0.22
C LEU A 49 14.68 -4.50 -0.66
N ASP A 50 15.46 -5.04 0.27
CA ASP A 50 16.67 -5.82 -0.02
C ASP A 50 16.37 -7.03 -0.91
N LYS A 51 15.24 -7.70 -0.67
CA LYS A 51 14.79 -8.84 -1.47
C LYS A 51 14.18 -8.46 -2.82
N ARG A 52 14.05 -7.15 -3.12
CA ARG A 52 13.39 -6.61 -4.32
C ARG A 52 11.94 -7.09 -4.48
N GLN A 53 11.28 -7.37 -3.35
CA GLN A 53 9.87 -7.80 -3.32
C GLN A 53 8.92 -6.60 -3.14
N ALA A 54 9.43 -5.49 -2.60
CA ALA A 54 8.66 -4.28 -2.43
C ALA A 54 8.44 -3.56 -3.77
N VAL A 55 7.18 -3.22 -4.07
CA VAL A 55 6.81 -2.41 -5.25
C VAL A 55 6.73 -0.93 -4.90
N LEU A 56 6.35 -0.60 -3.65
CA LEU A 56 6.16 0.76 -3.18
C LEU A 56 6.51 0.84 -1.69
N CYS A 57 7.17 1.93 -1.28
CA CYS A 57 7.48 2.23 0.12
C CYS A 57 6.91 3.61 0.48
N VAL A 58 6.25 3.71 1.64
CA VAL A 58 5.75 4.98 2.18
C VAL A 58 6.49 5.27 3.46
N LEU A 59 7.13 6.44 3.52
CA LEU A 59 7.83 6.91 4.71
C LEU A 59 7.35 8.31 5.05
N ALA A 60 7.09 8.54 6.33
CA ALA A 60 6.63 9.83 6.81
C ALA A 60 7.78 10.85 6.85
N GLU A 61 7.51 12.10 6.51
CA GLU A 61 8.54 13.14 6.56
C GLU A 61 8.93 13.55 7.99
N ASN A 62 8.11 13.24 8.99
CA ASN A 62 8.35 13.60 10.39
C ASN A 62 9.03 12.47 11.18
N CYS A 63 10.08 11.83 10.66
CA CYS A 63 10.90 10.88 11.42
C CYS A 63 11.85 11.61 12.39
N ASP A 64 11.97 11.11 13.62
CA ASP A 64 12.85 11.67 14.66
C ASP A 64 14.34 11.63 14.27
N GLU A 65 14.75 10.55 13.61
CA GLU A 65 16.13 10.35 13.17
C GLU A 65 16.25 10.44 11.65
N ALA A 66 17.05 11.40 11.18
CA ALA A 66 17.32 11.57 9.74
C ALA A 66 18.04 10.37 9.11
N ALA A 67 18.67 9.52 9.94
CA ALA A 67 19.29 8.28 9.50
C ALA A 67 18.28 7.32 8.84
N TYR A 68 17.05 7.22 9.38
CA TYR A 68 16.03 6.33 8.82
C TYR A 68 15.60 6.71 7.42
N LYS A 69 15.49 8.01 7.13
CA LYS A 69 15.21 8.50 5.78
C LYS A 69 16.32 8.13 4.81
N LYS A 70 17.58 8.31 5.22
CA LYS A 70 18.76 8.00 4.40
C LYS A 70 18.86 6.50 4.11
N LEU A 71 18.55 5.65 5.10
CA LEU A 71 18.56 4.21 4.93
C LEU A 71 17.54 3.77 3.88
N VAL A 72 16.30 4.22 3.99
CA VAL A 72 15.22 3.83 3.06
C VAL A 72 15.44 4.39 1.65
N GLN A 73 16.06 5.57 1.51
CA GLN A 73 16.41 6.14 0.20
C GLN A 73 17.60 5.45 -0.49
N ALA A 74 18.45 4.76 0.28
CA ALA A 74 19.65 4.11 -0.26
C ALA A 74 19.43 2.66 -0.71
N LEU A 75 18.36 2.03 -0.23
CA LEU A 75 17.96 0.64 -0.55
C LEU A 75 17.01 0.61 -1.74
#